data_AF-A0A3L7STH0-F1
#
_entry.id   AF-A0A3L7STH0-F1
#
_cell.length_a   1.000
_cell.length_b   1.000
_cell.length_c   1.000
_cell.angle_alpha   90.00
_cell.angle_beta   90.00
_cell.angle_gamma   90.00
#
_symmetry.space_group_name_H-M   'P 1'
#
loop_
_entity.id
_entity.type
_entity.pdbx_description
1 polymer ?
#
loop_
_entity_poly.entity_id
_entity_poly.type
_entity_poly.pdbx_seq_one_letter_code
_entity_poly.pdbx_strand_id
1 'polypeptide(L)'
;MIDLRRFAEERPMSLPTAADYIGKLTGQPKPNVSTLWRWCHKGCKGVRLESVCIGSKRYVTASAIERFIAARSEPGASMPLTTVNIDRHSPPRVQAQTDRRREEIEAARRRLDELTGGSRRSSTAPPSAN
;
A
#
# COMPACT_ATOMS: atom_id res chain seq x y z
N MET A 1 -5.13 1.04 -21.91
CA MET A 1 -5.46 2.17 -20.99
C MET A 1 -6.64 1.70 -20.15
N ILE A 2 -6.54 1.74 -18.81
CA ILE A 2 -7.64 1.29 -17.93
C ILE A 2 -8.80 2.27 -18.08
N ASP A 3 -10.01 1.73 -18.33
CA ASP A 3 -11.24 2.51 -18.33
C ASP A 3 -11.66 2.84 -16.89
N LEU A 4 -11.72 4.13 -16.57
CA LEU A 4 -12.07 4.64 -15.24
C LEU A 4 -13.51 4.33 -14.85
N ARG A 5 -14.45 4.21 -15.81
CA ARG A 5 -15.86 3.91 -15.53
C ARG A 5 -16.01 2.47 -15.05
N ARG A 6 -15.46 1.53 -15.83
CA ARG A 6 -15.39 0.11 -15.48
C ARG A 6 -14.70 -0.12 -14.12
N PHE A 7 -13.64 0.63 -13.84
CA PHE A 7 -12.90 0.52 -12.58
C PHE A 7 -13.75 0.87 -11.34
N ALA A 8 -14.64 1.87 -11.46
CA ALA A 8 -15.50 2.28 -10.36
C ALA A 8 -16.60 1.24 -10.05
N GLU A 9 -17.10 0.56 -11.07
CA GLU A 9 -18.11 -0.51 -10.95
C GLU A 9 -17.53 -1.77 -10.27
N GLU A 10 -16.28 -2.12 -10.57
CA GLU A 10 -15.59 -3.32 -10.09
C GLU A 10 -15.08 -3.23 -8.62
N ARG A 11 -15.63 -2.31 -7.81
CA ARG A 11 -15.26 -2.07 -6.39
C ARG A 11 -13.75 -2.00 -6.16
N PRO A 12 -13.14 -0.83 -6.38
CA PRO A 12 -11.71 -0.70 -6.26
C PRO A 12 -11.23 -0.76 -4.81
N MET A 13 -10.12 -1.45 -4.59
CA MET A 13 -9.53 -1.65 -3.27
C MET A 13 -8.08 -1.16 -3.21
N SER A 14 -7.64 -0.76 -2.02
CA SER A 14 -6.27 -0.32 -1.78
C SER A 14 -5.27 -1.48 -1.84
N LEU A 15 -3.98 -1.21 -2.05
CA LEU A 15 -2.95 -2.27 -2.07
C LEU A 15 -2.90 -3.11 -0.77
N PRO A 16 -3.03 -2.54 0.46
CA PRO A 16 -3.16 -3.34 1.66
C PRO A 16 -4.37 -4.29 1.64
N THR A 17 -5.55 -3.77 1.25
CA THR A 17 -6.77 -4.59 1.14
C THR A 17 -6.61 -5.69 0.08
N ALA A 18 -5.95 -5.38 -1.04
CA ALA A 18 -5.67 -6.34 -2.10
C ALA A 18 -4.73 -7.46 -1.64
N ALA A 19 -3.74 -7.16 -0.79
CA ALA A 19 -2.86 -8.18 -0.23
C ALA A 19 -3.64 -9.17 0.63
N ASP A 20 -4.55 -8.68 1.48
CA ASP A 20 -5.41 -9.56 2.28
C ASP A 20 -6.38 -10.36 1.41
N TYR A 21 -6.92 -9.75 0.34
CA TYR A 21 -7.77 -10.43 -0.64
C TYR A 21 -7.03 -11.57 -1.35
N ILE A 22 -5.79 -11.36 -1.80
CA ILE A 22 -4.99 -12.39 -2.48
C ILE A 22 -4.70 -13.56 -1.54
N GLY A 23 -4.37 -13.29 -0.27
CA GLY A 23 -4.15 -14.36 0.71
C GLY A 23 -5.39 -15.23 0.91
N LYS A 24 -6.57 -14.59 0.98
CA LYS A 24 -7.86 -15.31 1.06
C LYS A 24 -8.17 -16.09 -0.22
N LEU A 25 -7.92 -15.51 -1.39
CA LEU A 25 -8.23 -16.12 -2.69
C LEU A 25 -7.36 -17.36 -2.99
N THR A 26 -6.08 -17.30 -2.62
CA THR A 26 -5.10 -18.35 -2.94
C THR A 26 -4.89 -19.37 -1.83
N GLY A 27 -5.41 -19.10 -0.62
CA GLY A 27 -5.13 -19.89 0.58
C GLY A 27 -3.66 -19.82 1.05
N GLN A 28 -2.85 -18.93 0.47
CA GLN A 28 -1.44 -18.73 0.77
C GLN A 28 -1.24 -17.55 1.73
N PRO A 29 -0.07 -17.46 2.40
CA PRO A 29 0.28 -16.27 3.18
C PRO A 29 0.13 -14.99 2.35
N LYS A 30 -0.43 -13.96 2.97
CA LYS A 30 -0.68 -12.69 2.28
C LYS A 30 0.64 -12.11 1.73
N PRO A 31 0.69 -11.71 0.45
CA PRO A 31 1.85 -11.04 -0.10
C PRO A 31 2.09 -9.68 0.58
N ASN A 32 3.35 -9.28 0.72
CA ASN A 32 3.67 -7.94 1.21
C ASN A 32 3.16 -6.85 0.25
N VAL A 33 2.71 -5.71 0.78
CA VAL A 33 2.25 -4.56 -0.01
C VAL A 33 3.30 -4.08 -1.02
N SER A 34 4.59 -4.10 -0.67
CA SER A 34 5.70 -3.77 -1.57
C SER A 34 5.79 -4.72 -2.77
N THR A 35 5.35 -5.97 -2.63
CA THR A 35 5.26 -6.93 -3.73
C THR A 35 4.18 -6.51 -4.72
N LEU A 36 3.00 -6.10 -4.25
CA LEU A 36 1.93 -5.59 -5.11
C LEU A 36 2.34 -4.28 -5.80
N TRP A 37 3.02 -3.40 -5.09
CA TRP A 37 3.57 -2.17 -5.68
C TRP A 37 4.53 -2.51 -6.82
N ARG A 38 5.42 -3.48 -6.63
CA ARG A 38 6.31 -3.98 -7.69
C ARG A 38 5.51 -4.57 -8.85
N TRP A 39 4.47 -5.36 -8.62
CA TRP A 39 3.64 -5.92 -9.69
C TRP A 39 2.92 -4.83 -10.51
N CYS A 40 2.51 -3.74 -9.89
CA CYS A 40 1.91 -2.60 -10.61
C CYS A 40 2.95 -1.87 -11.48
N HIS A 41 4.15 -1.62 -10.93
CA HIS A 41 5.18 -0.79 -11.59
C HIS A 41 6.08 -1.57 -12.56
N LYS A 42 6.48 -2.77 -12.20
CA LYS A 42 7.44 -3.62 -12.93
C LYS A 42 6.83 -4.91 -13.44
N GLY A 43 5.78 -5.39 -12.78
CA GLY A 43 5.19 -6.69 -13.08
C GLY A 43 5.93 -7.86 -12.45
N CYS A 44 5.56 -9.06 -12.86
CA CYS A 44 6.12 -10.33 -12.48
C CYS A 44 6.14 -11.22 -13.73
N LYS A 45 7.34 -11.67 -14.15
CA LYS A 45 7.50 -12.54 -15.34
C LYS A 45 6.75 -12.02 -16.58
N GLY A 46 6.87 -10.73 -16.86
CA GLY A 46 6.24 -10.08 -18.03
C GLY A 46 4.77 -9.66 -17.84
N VAL A 47 4.09 -10.10 -16.78
CA VAL A 47 2.69 -9.72 -16.51
C VAL A 47 2.64 -8.58 -15.48
N ARG A 48 1.87 -7.52 -15.74
CA ARG A 48 1.71 -6.38 -14.82
C ARG A 48 0.33 -6.39 -14.18
N LEU A 49 0.27 -5.98 -12.92
CA LEU A 49 -1.00 -5.80 -12.22
C LEU A 49 -1.62 -4.46 -12.61
N GLU A 50 -2.82 -4.52 -13.18
CA GLU A 50 -3.60 -3.34 -13.55
C GLU A 50 -3.97 -2.53 -12.30
N SER A 51 -3.73 -1.22 -12.35
CA SER A 51 -3.97 -0.33 -11.22
C SER A 51 -4.18 1.12 -11.67
N VAL A 52 -4.93 1.89 -10.88
CA VAL A 52 -5.11 3.33 -11.05
C VAL A 52 -4.55 4.08 -9.85
N CYS A 53 -4.06 5.31 -10.08
CA CYS A 53 -3.68 6.22 -9.01
C CYS A 53 -4.78 7.27 -8.84
N ILE A 54 -5.34 7.39 -7.63
CA ILE A 54 -6.34 8.39 -7.26
C ILE A 54 -5.83 9.07 -5.99
N GLY A 55 -5.59 10.39 -6.04
CA GLY A 55 -5.14 11.15 -4.87
C GLY A 55 -3.88 10.58 -4.22
N SER A 56 -2.86 10.26 -5.02
CA SER A 56 -1.58 9.66 -4.57
C SER A 56 -1.68 8.25 -3.97
N LYS A 57 -2.87 7.64 -3.95
CA LYS A 57 -3.08 6.25 -3.53
C LYS A 57 -3.32 5.38 -4.75
N ARG A 58 -2.77 4.16 -4.71
CA ARG A 58 -2.95 3.18 -5.78
C ARG A 58 -4.06 2.20 -5.42
N TYR A 59 -4.94 1.97 -6.39
CA TYR A 59 -6.08 1.09 -6.29
C TYR A 59 -6.03 0.02 -7.37
N VAL A 60 -6.55 -1.15 -7.04
CA VAL A 60 -6.70 -2.33 -7.91
C VAL A 60 -8.11 -2.89 -7.75
N THR A 61 -8.61 -3.62 -8.74
CA THR A 61 -9.90 -4.32 -8.64
C THR A 61 -9.69 -5.82 -8.42
N ALA A 62 -10.72 -6.50 -7.92
CA ALA A 62 -10.69 -7.97 -7.78
C ALA A 62 -10.44 -8.65 -9.14
N SER A 63 -11.15 -8.22 -10.19
CA SER A 63 -10.99 -8.78 -11.53
C SER A 63 -9.59 -8.54 -12.11
N ALA A 64 -8.94 -7.41 -11.82
CA ALA A 64 -7.55 -7.18 -12.21
C ALA A 64 -6.59 -8.17 -11.53
N ILE A 65 -6.83 -8.50 -10.26
CA ILE A 65 -6.05 -9.49 -9.50
C ILE A 65 -6.26 -10.89 -10.08
N GLU A 66 -7.50 -11.28 -10.34
CA GLU A 66 -7.85 -12.58 -10.93
C GLU A 66 -7.19 -12.74 -12.31
N ARG A 67 -7.30 -11.73 -13.20
CA ARG A 67 -6.63 -11.71 -14.51
C ARG A 67 -5.11 -11.84 -14.36
N PHE A 68 -4.52 -11.12 -13.41
CA PHE A 68 -3.09 -11.19 -13.14
C PHE A 68 -2.65 -12.58 -12.67
N ILE A 69 -3.40 -13.21 -11.77
CA ILE A 69 -3.10 -14.56 -11.26
C ILE A 69 -3.28 -15.59 -12.37
N ALA A 70 -4.37 -15.54 -13.14
CA ALA A 70 -4.61 -16.45 -14.26
C ALA A 70 -3.48 -16.38 -15.30
N ALA A 71 -3.13 -15.18 -15.76
CA ALA A 71 -2.00 -14.95 -16.65
C ALA A 71 -0.65 -15.37 -16.04
N ARG A 72 -0.56 -15.46 -14.71
CA ARG A 72 0.62 -15.98 -14.02
C ARG A 72 0.65 -17.49 -13.84
N SER A 73 -0.50 -18.13 -13.80
CA SER A 73 -0.62 -19.57 -13.58
C SER A 73 -0.58 -20.37 -14.87
N GLU A 74 -0.88 -19.77 -16.02
CA GLU A 74 -0.81 -20.47 -17.30
C GLU A 74 0.65 -20.76 -17.75
N PRO A 75 1.02 -22.02 -17.95
CA PRO A 75 2.29 -22.39 -18.54
C PRO A 75 2.22 -22.21 -20.06
N GLY A 76 2.61 -21.03 -20.54
CA GLY A 76 2.79 -20.77 -21.99
C GLY A 76 1.93 -19.67 -22.60
N ALA A 77 1.13 -18.93 -21.82
CA ALA A 77 0.37 -17.80 -22.35
C ALA A 77 1.27 -16.60 -22.62
N SER A 78 1.85 -16.58 -23.82
CA SER A 78 2.30 -15.37 -24.51
C SER A 78 1.10 -14.43 -24.67
N MET A 79 0.95 -13.47 -23.77
CA MET A 79 0.01 -12.35 -23.91
C MET A 79 0.76 -11.09 -24.34
N PRO A 80 0.14 -10.19 -25.12
CA PRO A 80 0.85 -9.20 -25.92
C PRO A 80 1.56 -8.19 -25.03
N LEU A 81 2.87 -8.04 -25.27
CA LEU A 81 3.71 -6.99 -24.73
C LEU A 81 3.11 -5.62 -25.07
N THR A 82 2.41 -5.00 -24.12
CA THR A 82 2.19 -3.55 -24.18
C THR A 82 3.56 -2.90 -23.87
N THR A 83 4.36 -2.70 -24.91
CA THR A 83 5.65 -2.00 -24.81
C THR A 83 5.40 -0.57 -24.38
N VAL A 84 5.56 -0.30 -23.08
CA VAL A 84 5.70 1.05 -22.57
C VAL A 84 7.20 1.31 -22.49
N ASN A 85 7.69 2.20 -23.35
CA ASN A 85 9.04 2.74 -23.27
C ASN A 85 9.13 3.54 -21.96
N ILE A 86 9.98 3.08 -21.03
CA ILE A 86 10.27 3.81 -19.81
C ILE A 86 11.77 4.12 -19.85
N ASP A 87 12.10 5.41 -19.88
CA ASP A 87 13.43 5.93 -19.65
C ASP A 87 14.10 5.18 -18.49
N ARG A 88 15.20 4.53 -18.80
CA ARG A 88 16.02 3.78 -17.85
C ARG A 88 16.88 4.80 -17.12
N HIS A 89 16.91 4.66 -15.80
CA HIS A 89 17.62 5.50 -14.82
C HIS A 89 16.97 6.84 -14.43
N SER A 90 16.27 6.79 -13.30
CA SER A 90 16.42 7.83 -12.27
C SER A 90 16.78 7.14 -10.95
N PRO A 91 17.81 7.62 -10.21
CA PRO A 91 18.26 7.04 -8.94
C PRO A 91 17.26 7.36 -7.81
N PRO A 92 17.41 6.75 -6.60
CA PRO A 92 16.29 6.57 -5.69
C PRO A 92 16.01 7.83 -4.86
N ARG A 93 15.07 8.66 -5.32
CA ARG A 93 14.53 9.80 -4.55
C ARG A 93 13.68 9.38 -3.34
N VAL A 94 13.37 8.09 -3.21
CA VAL A 94 12.42 7.54 -2.23
C VAL A 94 13.03 7.36 -0.83
N GLN A 95 14.35 7.11 -0.73
CA GLN A 95 15.00 6.84 0.55
C GLN A 95 15.00 8.09 1.45
N ALA A 96 15.47 9.23 0.91
CA ALA A 96 15.53 10.51 1.62
C ALA A 96 14.16 11.03 2.10
N GLN A 97 13.07 10.68 1.40
CA GLN A 97 11.71 11.08 1.79
C GLN A 97 11.16 10.25 2.95
N THR A 98 11.61 9.00 3.08
CA THR A 98 11.15 8.07 4.13
C THR A 98 11.82 8.39 5.46
N ASP A 99 13.11 8.72 5.43
CA ASP A 99 13.89 9.09 6.61
C ASP A 99 13.38 10.41 7.22
N ARG A 100 13.18 11.43 6.37
CA ARG A 100 12.63 12.73 6.79
C ARG A 100 11.24 12.62 7.42
N ARG A 101 10.35 11.80 6.85
CA ARG A 101 9.01 11.58 7.39
C ARG A 101 9.04 10.83 8.73
N ARG A 102 10.01 9.93 8.91
CA ARG A 102 10.21 9.19 10.17
C ARG A 102 10.68 10.12 11.29
N GLU A 103 11.63 11.01 10.97
CA GLU A 103 12.13 12.04 11.88
C GLU A 103 11.02 13.03 12.29
N GLU A 104 10.19 13.46 11.33
CA GLU A 104 9.05 14.34 11.60
C GLU A 104 8.02 13.69 12.55
N ILE A 105 7.76 12.39 12.38
CA ILE A 105 6.87 11.63 13.28
C ILE A 105 7.48 11.51 14.68
N GLU A 106 8.78 11.28 14.77
CA GLU A 106 9.48 11.13 16.05
C GLU A 106 9.57 12.45 16.81
N ALA A 107 9.85 13.56 16.11
CA ALA A 107 9.84 14.90 16.68
C ALA A 107 8.44 15.30 17.17
N ALA A 108 7.39 14.96 16.42
CA ALA A 108 6.01 15.19 16.84
C ALA A 108 5.64 14.39 18.11
N ARG A 109 6.12 13.14 18.22
CA ARG A 109 5.93 12.30 19.43
C ARG A 109 6.63 12.90 20.64
N ARG A 110 7.87 13.36 20.50
CA ARG A 110 8.62 14.01 21.58
C ARG A 110 7.91 15.27 22.10
N ARG A 111 7.40 16.09 21.19
CA ARG A 111 6.65 17.32 21.53
C ARG A 111 5.33 17.01 22.24
N LEU A 112 4.66 15.91 21.88
CA LEU A 112 3.48 15.44 22.60
C LEU A 112 3.84 14.97 24.01
N ASP A 113 4.92 14.22 24.19
CA ASP A 113 5.36 13.77 25.52
C ASP A 113 5.73 14.95 26.44
N GLU A 114 6.37 16.00 25.91
CA GLU A 114 6.64 17.25 26.63
C GLU A 114 5.36 17.97 27.07
N LEU A 115 4.35 18.03 26.21
CA LEU A 115 3.05 18.64 26.51
C LEU A 115 2.20 17.81 27.49
N THR A 116 2.36 16.48 27.46
CA THR A 116 1.55 15.55 28.26
C THR A 116 2.20 15.20 29.61
N GLY A 117 3.52 15.37 29.73
CA GLY A 117 4.30 15.10 30.93
C GLY A 117 3.99 15.98 32.15
N GLY A 118 3.23 17.08 31.97
CA GLY A 118 2.82 17.98 33.05
C GLY A 118 1.50 17.66 33.75
N SER A 119 0.66 16.76 33.20
CA SER A 119 -0.74 16.61 33.66
C SER A 119 -1.01 15.27 34.36
N ARG A 120 -0.25 14.94 35.42
CA ARG A 120 -0.54 13.75 36.25
C ARG A 120 -0.41 13.90 37.77
N ARG A 121 -0.58 15.11 38.32
CA ARG A 121 -0.71 15.30 39.79
C ARG A 121 -1.70 16.39 40.16
N SER A 122 -2.96 16.00 40.38
CA SER A 122 -3.86 16.55 41.40
C SER A 122 -5.23 15.88 41.36
N SER A 123 -5.34 14.70 41.98
CA SER A 123 -6.63 14.20 42.48
C SER A 123 -6.48 14.03 43.98
N THR A 124 -6.90 15.07 44.71
CA THR A 124 -6.97 15.14 46.17
C THR A 124 -7.94 14.08 46.70
N ALA A 125 -7.47 13.21 47.59
CA ALA A 125 -8.32 12.32 48.40
C ALA A 125 -8.92 13.10 49.59
N PRO A 126 -10.16 12.80 50.03
CA PRO A 126 -10.78 13.52 51.15
C PRO A 126 -10.18 13.09 52.51
N PRO A 127 -10.14 13.99 53.51
CA PRO A 127 -9.58 13.67 54.82
C PRO A 127 -10.58 12.86 55.68
N SER A 128 -10.12 11.75 56.26
CA SER A 128 -10.77 11.10 57.41
C SER A 128 -10.65 11.99 58.64
N ALA A 129 -11.77 12.22 59.31
CA ALA A 129 -11.83 12.71 60.68
C ALA A 129 -12.24 11.55 61.61
N ASN A 130 -11.48 11.40 62.70
CA ASN A 130 -11.63 10.58 63.91
C ASN A 130 -12.82 9.61 64.00
#